data_AF-A0A173SBM7-F1
#
_entry.id   AF-A0A173SBM7-F1
#
_cell.length_a   1.000
_cell.length_b   1.000
_cell.length_c   1.000
_cell.angle_alpha   90.00
_cell.angle_beta   90.00
_cell.angle_gamma   90.00
#
_symmetry.space_group_name_H-M   'P 1'
#
loop_
_entity.id
_entity.type
_entity.pdbx_description
1 polymer ?
#
loop_
_entity_poly.entity_id
_entity_poly.type
_entity_poly.pdbx_seq_one_letter_code
_entity_poly.pdbx_strand_id
1 'polypeptide(L)'
;MYEFTQDCLTGIDQIDEEHRKLFSLINEAVELPKEARTSQTVKNILEHLSDYAVNHFAHEEAYMEAQNDPELPLQKKEHQAFADHVKLLEKQPLTGENASAMLDEILTYLVRWLYRHILSSDMMIGKMQKEDPFVFTAKYYTGIELVDREHRKLFEIIGEVNALIHNDLLHDKYDEIVRLLDELREYTKFHFEDEEAYMQKINSPMLEAQKRAHQAFVDKLMSIDLDKLEEIDDNQQEYLHELIEFLGGWLINHILKMDTQIEKTEQ
;
A
#
# COMPACT_ATOMS: atom_id res chain seq x y z
N MET A 1 29.18 -6.85 -18.67
CA MET A 1 29.26 -6.09 -17.42
C MET A 1 27.90 -5.49 -17.19
N TYR A 2 27.38 -5.58 -15.97
CA TYR A 2 26.09 -5.02 -15.60
C TYR A 2 26.29 -3.57 -15.16
N GLU A 3 25.45 -2.67 -15.62
CA GLU A 3 25.61 -1.24 -15.39
C GLU A 3 24.41 -0.68 -14.61
N PHE A 4 24.71 0.12 -13.59
CA PHE A 4 23.72 0.96 -12.92
C PHE A 4 23.51 2.21 -13.78
N THR A 5 22.40 2.25 -14.52
CA THR A 5 22.08 3.34 -15.46
C THR A 5 21.24 4.42 -14.78
N GLN A 6 20.97 5.50 -15.52
CA GLN A 6 20.09 6.58 -15.05
C GLN A 6 18.69 6.07 -14.69
N ASP A 7 18.22 5.02 -15.38
CA ASP A 7 16.91 4.40 -15.14
C ASP A 7 16.85 3.67 -13.79
N CYS A 8 17.99 3.37 -13.17
CA CYS A 8 18.06 2.72 -11.86
C CYS A 8 18.08 3.73 -10.69
N LEU A 9 18.06 5.03 -10.95
CA LEU A 9 18.11 6.04 -9.89
C LEU A 9 16.76 6.14 -9.17
N THR A 10 16.79 5.88 -7.88
CA THR A 10 15.66 6.12 -6.97
C THR A 10 15.49 7.62 -6.73
N GLY A 11 16.61 8.37 -6.71
CA GLY A 11 16.68 9.78 -6.30
C GLY A 11 17.06 9.93 -4.82
N ILE A 12 17.42 8.84 -4.15
CA ILE A 12 17.86 8.79 -2.75
C ILE A 12 19.34 8.42 -2.75
N ASP A 13 20.21 9.42 -2.53
CA ASP A 13 21.66 9.31 -2.74
C ASP A 13 22.29 8.06 -2.08
N GLN A 14 21.89 7.77 -0.84
CA GLN A 14 22.43 6.63 -0.09
C GLN A 14 22.02 5.28 -0.70
N ILE A 15 20.75 5.12 -1.08
CA ILE A 15 20.24 3.89 -1.71
C ILE A 15 20.88 3.72 -3.09
N ASP A 16 20.99 4.80 -3.86
CA ASP A 16 21.64 4.76 -5.18
C ASP A 16 23.12 4.38 -5.09
N GLU A 17 23.83 4.80 -4.04
CA GLU A 17 25.22 4.38 -3.79
C GLU A 17 25.32 2.90 -3.38
N GLU A 18 24.38 2.41 -2.56
CA GLU A 18 24.30 1.01 -2.19
C GLU A 18 24.02 0.10 -3.40
N HIS A 19 23.10 0.50 -4.30
CA HIS A 19 22.87 -0.18 -5.57
C HIS A 19 24.13 -0.23 -6.43
N ARG A 20 24.83 0.90 -6.61
CA ARG A 20 26.10 0.92 -7.36
C ARG A 20 27.11 -0.08 -6.78
N LYS A 21 27.16 -0.21 -5.45
CA LYS A 21 28.03 -1.18 -4.81
C LYS A 21 27.59 -2.62 -5.05
N LEU A 22 26.30 -2.93 -5.01
CA LEU A 22 25.77 -4.26 -5.40
C LEU A 22 26.16 -4.62 -6.83
N PHE A 23 25.98 -3.69 -7.79
CA PHE A 23 26.42 -3.90 -9.17
C PHE A 23 27.94 -4.13 -9.29
N SER A 24 28.75 -3.39 -8.52
CA SER A 24 30.20 -3.62 -8.46
C SER A 24 30.55 -5.03 -7.98
N LEU A 25 29.95 -5.48 -6.87
CA LEU A 25 30.20 -6.81 -6.30
C LEU A 25 29.81 -7.93 -7.27
N ILE A 26 28.69 -7.77 -7.97
CA ILE A 26 28.25 -8.71 -9.02
C ILE A 26 29.27 -8.72 -10.16
N ASN A 27 29.72 -7.55 -10.65
CA ASN A 27 30.69 -7.48 -11.73
C ASN A 27 32.03 -8.12 -11.35
N GLU A 28 32.52 -7.87 -10.13
CA GLU A 28 33.72 -8.52 -9.59
C GLU A 28 33.60 -10.06 -9.62
N ALA A 29 32.42 -10.60 -9.26
CA ALA A 29 32.15 -12.03 -9.32
C ALA A 29 32.05 -12.58 -10.75
N VAL A 30 31.47 -11.82 -11.68
CA VAL A 30 31.36 -12.19 -13.10
C VAL A 30 32.74 -12.26 -13.76
N GLU A 31 33.62 -11.30 -13.44
CA GLU A 31 34.96 -11.21 -14.02
C GLU A 31 35.94 -12.26 -13.47
N LEU A 32 35.55 -12.98 -12.42
CA LEU A 32 36.40 -13.99 -11.81
C LEU A 32 36.76 -15.10 -12.83
N PRO A 33 38.07 -15.36 -13.09
CA PRO A 33 38.49 -16.45 -13.98
C PRO A 33 37.97 -17.81 -13.51
N LYS A 34 37.65 -18.70 -14.45
CA LYS A 34 37.07 -20.02 -14.10
C LYS A 34 37.98 -20.84 -13.18
N GLU A 35 39.29 -20.70 -13.34
CA GLU A 35 40.31 -21.37 -12.54
C GLU A 35 40.33 -20.87 -11.08
N ALA A 36 39.87 -19.64 -10.84
CA ALA A 36 39.78 -19.03 -9.51
C ALA A 36 38.44 -19.33 -8.79
N ARG A 37 37.44 -19.89 -9.49
CA ARG A 37 36.11 -20.25 -8.97
C ARG A 37 36.12 -21.56 -8.19
N THR A 38 37.00 -21.66 -7.20
CA THR A 38 36.99 -22.79 -6.26
C THR A 38 35.75 -22.76 -5.39
N SER A 39 35.37 -23.88 -4.78
CA SER A 39 34.23 -23.93 -3.86
C SER A 39 34.37 -22.92 -2.72
N GLN A 40 35.58 -22.73 -2.16
CA GLN A 40 35.80 -21.73 -1.12
C GLN A 40 35.62 -20.31 -1.65
N THR A 41 36.13 -20.01 -2.84
CA THR A 41 35.98 -18.69 -3.46
C THR A 41 34.51 -18.35 -3.71
N VAL A 42 33.77 -19.29 -4.30
CA VAL A 42 32.33 -19.11 -4.58
C VAL A 42 31.56 -18.92 -3.28
N LYS A 43 31.84 -19.73 -2.25
CA LYS A 43 31.21 -19.57 -0.94
C LYS A 43 31.45 -18.16 -0.35
N ASN A 44 32.69 -17.67 -0.38
CA ASN A 44 33.01 -16.33 0.13
C ASN A 44 32.30 -15.21 -0.65
N ILE A 45 32.18 -15.36 -1.98
CA ILE A 45 31.48 -14.38 -2.82
C ILE A 45 29.98 -14.35 -2.46
N LEU A 46 29.37 -15.52 -2.29
CA LEU A 46 27.96 -15.63 -1.93
C LEU A 46 27.67 -15.05 -0.55
N GLU A 47 28.48 -15.40 0.46
CA GLU A 47 28.37 -14.84 1.81
C GLU A 47 28.49 -13.31 1.78
N HIS A 48 29.46 -12.76 1.07
CA HIS A 48 29.65 -11.31 0.98
C HIS A 48 28.51 -10.59 0.25
N LEU A 49 27.99 -11.15 -0.85
CA LEU A 49 26.83 -10.59 -1.56
C LEU A 49 25.56 -10.65 -0.70
N SER A 50 25.35 -11.77 -0.01
CA SER A 50 24.22 -12.01 0.89
C SER A 50 24.23 -11.01 2.06
N ASP A 51 25.37 -10.87 2.73
CA ASP A 51 25.54 -9.92 3.84
C ASP A 51 25.32 -8.47 3.39
N TYR A 52 25.86 -8.09 2.21
CA TYR A 52 25.67 -6.74 1.69
C TYR A 52 24.19 -6.47 1.36
N ALA A 53 23.52 -7.41 0.69
CA ALA A 53 22.11 -7.29 0.34
C ALA A 53 21.22 -7.17 1.58
N VAL A 54 21.43 -7.98 2.61
CA VAL A 54 20.65 -7.92 3.86
C VAL A 54 20.83 -6.58 4.57
N ASN A 55 22.05 -6.04 4.61
CA ASN A 55 22.29 -4.73 5.22
C ASN A 55 21.64 -3.60 4.41
N HIS A 56 21.73 -3.66 3.08
CA HIS A 56 21.07 -2.72 2.18
C HIS A 56 19.55 -2.73 2.37
N PHE A 57 18.90 -3.91 2.37
CA PHE A 57 17.46 -4.02 2.63
C PHE A 57 17.07 -3.45 3.99
N ALA A 58 17.86 -3.69 5.04
CA ALA A 58 17.59 -3.13 6.35
C ALA A 58 17.66 -1.60 6.37
N HIS A 59 18.62 -1.00 5.64
CA HIS A 59 18.70 0.46 5.49
C HIS A 59 17.52 1.02 4.70
N GLU A 60 17.16 0.39 3.60
CA GLU A 60 16.03 0.79 2.76
C GLU A 60 14.70 0.70 3.52
N GLU A 61 14.45 -0.42 4.19
CA GLU A 61 13.25 -0.61 5.01
C GLU A 61 13.16 0.42 6.14
N ALA A 62 14.28 0.76 6.78
CA ALA A 62 14.34 1.81 7.80
C ALA A 62 14.06 3.20 7.20
N TYR A 63 14.55 3.47 5.99
CA TYR A 63 14.24 4.70 5.27
C TYR A 63 12.74 4.80 4.94
N MET A 64 12.18 3.74 4.36
CA MET A 64 10.74 3.65 4.04
C MET A 64 9.87 3.78 5.28
N GLU A 65 10.24 3.15 6.39
CA GLU A 65 9.55 3.26 7.68
C GLU A 65 9.56 4.70 8.19
N ALA A 66 10.70 5.39 8.12
CA ALA A 66 10.80 6.80 8.51
C ALA A 66 9.94 7.73 7.63
N GLN A 67 9.66 7.33 6.38
CA GLN A 67 8.76 8.07 5.47
C GLN A 67 7.30 7.63 5.58
N ASN A 68 6.97 6.61 6.39
CA ASN A 68 5.67 5.94 6.39
C ASN A 68 5.24 5.49 4.99
N ASP A 69 6.19 4.95 4.22
CA ASP A 69 5.95 4.53 2.84
C ASP A 69 4.92 3.38 2.79
N PRO A 70 3.81 3.54 2.04
CA PRO A 70 2.74 2.54 1.98
C PRO A 70 3.19 1.21 1.36
N GLU A 71 4.25 1.20 0.55
CA GLU A 71 4.72 -0.02 -0.11
C GLU A 71 5.64 -0.86 0.79
N LEU A 72 6.04 -0.35 1.96
CA LEU A 72 6.95 -1.04 2.89
C LEU A 72 6.55 -2.50 3.20
N PRO A 73 5.27 -2.84 3.47
CA PRO A 73 4.88 -4.23 3.74
C PRO A 73 5.13 -5.15 2.53
N LEU A 74 4.88 -4.66 1.31
CA LEU A 74 5.12 -5.42 0.08
C LEU A 74 6.62 -5.59 -0.16
N GLN A 75 7.39 -4.51 -0.05
CA GLN A 75 8.84 -4.50 -0.24
C GLN A 75 9.55 -5.46 0.73
N LYS A 76 9.18 -5.44 2.03
CA LYS A 76 9.66 -6.41 3.04
C LYS A 76 9.43 -7.87 2.63
N LYS A 77 8.28 -8.16 2.02
CA LYS A 77 7.96 -9.51 1.53
C LYS A 77 8.84 -9.91 0.35
N GLU A 78 9.15 -8.98 -0.55
CA GLU A 78 10.08 -9.21 -1.67
C GLU A 78 11.50 -9.47 -1.17
N HIS A 79 12.00 -8.66 -0.23
CA HIS A 79 13.31 -8.84 0.41
C HIS A 79 13.42 -10.19 1.13
N GLN A 80 12.41 -10.54 1.92
CA GLN A 80 12.39 -11.80 2.64
C GLN A 80 12.40 -13.00 1.67
N ALA A 81 11.61 -12.93 0.59
CA ALA A 81 11.59 -13.98 -0.44
C ALA A 81 12.96 -14.13 -1.14
N PHE A 82 13.65 -13.03 -1.40
CA PHE A 82 15.01 -13.05 -1.93
C PHE A 82 15.99 -13.69 -0.93
N ALA A 83 15.99 -13.25 0.33
CA ALA A 83 16.88 -13.76 1.37
C ALA A 83 16.69 -15.27 1.59
N ASP A 84 15.45 -15.75 1.56
CA ASP A 84 15.15 -17.18 1.68
C ASP A 84 15.62 -17.97 0.45
N HIS A 85 15.51 -17.39 -0.75
CA HIS A 85 16.03 -18.01 -1.97
C HIS A 85 17.55 -18.12 -1.93
N VAL A 86 18.27 -17.07 -1.54
CA VAL A 86 19.74 -17.09 -1.40
C VAL A 86 20.18 -18.13 -0.36
N LYS A 87 19.53 -18.18 0.80
CA LYS A 87 19.79 -19.21 1.82
C LYS A 87 19.56 -20.64 1.31
N LEU A 88 18.61 -20.84 0.40
CA LEU A 88 18.39 -22.14 -0.23
C LEU A 88 19.54 -22.51 -1.17
N LEU A 89 20.06 -21.54 -1.94
CA LEU A 89 21.20 -21.74 -2.82
C LEU A 89 22.49 -22.04 -2.03
N GLU A 90 22.73 -21.35 -0.91
CA GLU A 90 23.88 -21.58 -0.03
C GLU A 90 23.91 -22.99 0.59
N LYS A 91 22.73 -23.62 0.77
CA LYS A 91 22.62 -24.99 1.29
C LYS A 91 22.93 -26.07 0.26
N GLN A 92 23.01 -25.72 -1.02
CA GLN A 92 23.29 -26.71 -2.06
C GLN A 92 24.74 -27.24 -1.95
N PRO A 93 25.00 -28.51 -2.25
CA PRO A 93 26.35 -29.08 -2.16
C PRO A 93 27.29 -28.39 -3.14
N LEU A 94 28.30 -27.71 -2.60
CA LEU A 94 29.32 -27.01 -3.39
C LEU A 94 30.57 -27.90 -3.49
N THR A 95 30.85 -28.41 -4.67
CA THR A 95 32.05 -29.21 -4.99
C THR A 95 32.94 -28.44 -5.96
N GLY A 96 34.19 -28.88 -6.16
CA GLY A 96 35.09 -28.21 -7.11
C GLY A 96 34.58 -28.30 -8.56
N GLU A 97 33.81 -29.34 -8.89
CA GLU A 97 33.32 -29.59 -10.25
C GLU A 97 32.09 -28.75 -10.61
N ASN A 98 31.24 -28.38 -9.64
CA ASN A 98 30.02 -27.62 -9.88
C ASN A 98 30.10 -26.14 -9.48
N ALA A 99 31.13 -25.71 -8.75
CA ALA A 99 31.26 -24.36 -8.22
C ALA A 99 31.12 -23.26 -9.29
N SER A 100 31.75 -23.41 -10.46
CA SER A 100 31.65 -22.43 -11.54
C SER A 100 30.23 -22.33 -12.11
N ALA A 101 29.56 -23.46 -12.32
CA ALA A 101 28.22 -23.49 -12.90
C ALA A 101 27.19 -22.92 -11.91
N MET A 102 27.33 -23.24 -10.63
CA MET A 102 26.48 -22.68 -9.57
C MET A 102 26.67 -21.17 -9.44
N LEU A 103 27.91 -20.66 -9.51
CA LEU A 103 28.15 -19.22 -9.49
C LEU A 103 27.46 -18.52 -10.66
N ASP A 104 27.54 -19.07 -11.87
CA ASP A 104 26.88 -18.49 -13.06
C ASP A 104 25.34 -18.47 -12.92
N GLU A 105 24.74 -19.55 -12.37
CA GLU A 105 23.30 -19.63 -12.12
C GLU A 105 22.85 -18.60 -11.09
N ILE A 106 23.57 -18.49 -9.97
CA ILE A 106 23.25 -17.55 -8.90
C ILE A 106 23.42 -16.11 -9.39
N LEU A 107 24.51 -15.76 -10.07
CA LEU A 107 24.70 -14.41 -10.62
C LEU A 107 23.59 -14.04 -11.62
N THR A 108 23.15 -15.00 -12.45
CA THR A 108 22.04 -14.78 -13.37
C THR A 108 20.74 -14.46 -12.63
N TYR A 109 20.46 -15.18 -11.54
CA TYR A 109 19.31 -14.91 -10.70
C TYR A 109 19.42 -13.53 -10.02
N LEU A 110 20.54 -13.26 -9.35
CA LEU A 110 20.78 -12.03 -8.58
C LEU A 110 20.60 -10.79 -9.45
N VAL A 111 21.20 -10.77 -10.64
CA VAL A 111 21.10 -9.64 -11.57
C VAL A 111 19.67 -9.42 -12.03
N ARG A 112 18.97 -10.49 -12.39
CA ARG A 112 17.57 -10.39 -12.85
C ARG A 112 16.67 -9.89 -11.75
N TRP A 113 16.86 -10.38 -10.53
CA TRP A 113 16.10 -9.93 -9.38
C TRP A 113 16.40 -8.46 -9.09
N LEU A 114 17.67 -8.08 -9.00
CA LEU A 114 18.11 -6.71 -8.68
C LEU A 114 17.57 -5.69 -9.67
N TYR A 115 17.72 -5.92 -10.99
CA TYR A 115 17.16 -5.00 -11.99
C TYR A 115 15.64 -4.89 -11.90
N ARG A 116 14.94 -6.03 -11.73
CA ARG A 116 13.48 -6.02 -11.63
C ARG A 116 13.05 -5.22 -10.40
N HIS A 117 13.65 -5.52 -9.24
CA HIS A 117 13.28 -4.91 -7.97
C HIS A 117 13.53 -3.41 -7.97
N ILE A 118 14.71 -2.95 -8.39
CA ILE A 118 14.98 -1.51 -8.53
C ILE A 118 13.94 -0.83 -9.41
N LEU A 119 13.67 -1.39 -10.59
CA LEU A 119 12.78 -0.76 -11.57
C LEU A 119 11.29 -0.84 -11.21
N SER A 120 10.87 -1.83 -10.44
CA SER A 120 9.45 -2.02 -10.08
C SER A 120 9.09 -1.56 -8.68
N SER A 121 10.06 -1.52 -7.76
CA SER A 121 9.85 -1.35 -6.32
C SER A 121 10.65 -0.14 -5.83
N ASP A 122 11.98 -0.17 -5.86
CA ASP A 122 12.83 0.85 -5.20
C ASP A 122 12.66 2.23 -5.81
N MET A 123 12.42 2.29 -7.13
CA MET A 123 12.10 3.54 -7.81
C MET A 123 10.81 4.20 -7.32
N MET A 124 9.90 3.47 -6.68
CA MET A 124 8.63 3.99 -6.16
C MET A 124 8.74 4.51 -4.72
N ILE A 125 9.86 4.26 -4.04
CA ILE A 125 10.10 4.71 -2.66
C ILE A 125 9.91 6.24 -2.58
N GLY A 126 9.02 6.67 -1.69
CA GLY A 126 8.67 8.07 -1.46
C GLY A 126 7.89 8.74 -2.60
N LYS A 127 7.56 8.02 -3.68
CA LYS A 127 6.79 8.54 -4.83
C LYS A 127 5.32 8.18 -4.78
N MET A 128 4.98 7.13 -4.03
CA MET A 128 3.60 6.83 -3.64
C MET A 128 3.16 7.84 -2.58
N GLN A 129 2.50 8.91 -3.02
CA GLN A 129 1.76 9.75 -2.07
C GLN A 129 0.60 8.92 -1.53
N LYS A 130 0.50 8.79 -0.19
CA LYS A 130 -0.80 8.64 0.45
C LYS A 130 -1.59 9.91 0.11
N GLU A 131 -2.27 9.94 -1.04
CA GLU A 131 -3.56 10.64 -1.04
C GLU A 131 -4.38 9.83 -0.06
N ASP A 132 -4.46 10.32 1.18
CA ASP A 132 -5.40 9.77 2.14
C ASP A 132 -6.78 9.85 1.48
N PRO A 133 -7.38 8.70 1.12
CA PRO A 133 -8.64 8.69 0.38
C PRO A 133 -9.75 9.38 1.18
N PHE A 134 -9.56 9.55 2.49
CA PHE A 134 -10.49 10.16 3.43
C PHE A 134 -10.26 11.66 3.65
N VAL A 135 -9.48 12.32 2.80
CA VAL A 135 -9.36 13.79 2.79
C VAL A 135 -10.32 14.42 1.79
N PHE A 136 -11.17 15.32 2.27
CA PHE A 136 -12.05 16.12 1.41
C PHE A 136 -11.24 17.14 0.60
N THR A 137 -11.11 16.90 -0.71
CA THR A 137 -10.39 17.75 -1.66
C THR A 137 -11.33 18.42 -2.67
N ALA A 138 -10.78 19.30 -3.51
CA ALA A 138 -11.52 20.05 -4.52
C ALA A 138 -12.37 19.17 -5.47
N LYS A 139 -12.00 17.90 -5.67
CA LYS A 139 -12.69 16.97 -6.58
C LYS A 139 -14.08 16.53 -6.09
N TYR A 140 -14.39 16.73 -4.81
CA TYR A 140 -15.66 16.31 -4.19
C TYR A 140 -16.69 17.44 -4.08
N TYR A 141 -16.34 18.68 -4.44
CA TYR A 141 -17.31 19.77 -4.42
C TYR A 141 -18.41 19.55 -5.47
N THR A 142 -19.65 19.58 -5.00
CA THR A 142 -20.86 19.53 -5.81
C THR A 142 -21.30 20.91 -6.30
N GLY A 143 -20.89 21.97 -5.60
CA GLY A 143 -21.37 23.34 -5.83
C GLY A 143 -22.55 23.72 -4.94
N ILE A 144 -23.14 22.74 -4.25
CA ILE A 144 -24.28 22.93 -3.35
C ILE A 144 -23.74 23.07 -1.92
N GLU A 145 -23.77 24.28 -1.35
CA GLU A 145 -23.15 24.58 -0.05
C GLU A 145 -23.63 23.65 1.08
N LEU A 146 -24.91 23.28 1.07
CA LEU A 146 -25.51 22.33 2.02
C LEU A 146 -24.81 20.97 1.96
N VAL A 147 -24.79 20.37 0.77
CA VAL A 147 -24.21 19.05 0.48
C VAL A 147 -22.70 19.04 0.72
N ASP A 148 -21.99 20.07 0.26
CA ASP A 148 -20.52 20.16 0.44
C ASP A 148 -20.12 20.26 1.92
N ARG A 149 -20.96 20.90 2.75
CA ARG A 149 -20.74 20.96 4.21
C ARG A 149 -20.93 19.60 4.86
N GLU A 150 -21.94 18.85 4.46
CA GLU A 150 -22.21 17.51 4.98
C GLU A 150 -21.18 16.49 4.51
N HIS A 151 -20.76 16.55 3.23
CA HIS A 151 -19.64 15.74 2.74
C HIS A 151 -18.38 15.98 3.55
N ARG A 152 -18.01 17.25 3.84
CA ARG A 152 -16.86 17.54 4.70
C ARG A 152 -16.94 16.82 6.06
N LYS A 153 -18.12 16.78 6.68
CA LYS A 153 -18.32 16.08 7.95
C LYS A 153 -18.26 14.56 7.80
N LEU A 154 -18.81 14.00 6.73
CA LEU A 154 -18.68 12.57 6.41
C LEU A 154 -17.21 12.15 6.23
N PHE A 155 -16.42 12.95 5.50
CA PHE A 155 -14.98 12.73 5.33
C PHE A 155 -14.20 12.88 6.64
N GLU A 156 -14.59 13.81 7.51
CA GLU A 156 -14.00 13.95 8.85
C GLU A 156 -14.23 12.68 9.68
N ILE A 157 -15.47 12.21 9.79
CA ILE A 157 -15.81 11.03 10.61
C ILE A 157 -15.09 9.78 10.08
N ILE A 158 -15.12 9.55 8.76
CA ILE A 158 -14.48 8.36 8.18
C ILE A 158 -12.95 8.41 8.27
N GLY A 159 -12.36 9.61 8.19
CA GLY A 159 -10.94 9.82 8.42
C GLY A 159 -10.53 9.52 9.86
N GLU A 160 -11.34 9.93 10.85
CA GLU A 160 -11.13 9.60 12.27
C GLU A 160 -11.20 8.09 12.52
N VAL A 161 -12.19 7.41 11.94
CA VAL A 161 -12.29 5.93 12.01
C VAL A 161 -11.04 5.28 11.42
N ASN A 162 -10.63 5.70 10.22
CA ASN A 162 -9.45 5.17 9.55
C ASN A 162 -8.17 5.37 10.38
N ALA A 163 -8.00 6.54 11.00
CA ALA A 163 -6.84 6.85 11.83
C ALA A 163 -6.77 5.96 13.07
N LEU A 164 -7.90 5.69 13.72
CA LEU A 164 -7.95 4.79 14.89
C LEU A 164 -7.66 3.36 14.51
N ILE A 165 -8.23 2.87 13.39
CA ILE A 165 -7.97 1.53 12.88
C ILE A 165 -6.46 1.31 12.72
N HIS A 166 -5.75 2.26 12.11
CA HIS A 166 -4.32 2.19 11.85
C HIS A 166 -3.41 2.54 13.05
N ASN A 167 -3.98 2.81 14.22
CA ASN A 167 -3.20 3.08 15.42
C ASN A 167 -3.04 1.79 16.25
N ASP A 168 -1.92 1.09 16.09
CA ASP A 168 -1.66 -0.20 16.74
C ASP A 168 -1.30 -0.09 18.24
N LEU A 169 -1.14 1.13 18.77
CA LEU A 169 -0.70 1.38 20.14
C LEU A 169 -1.84 1.67 21.13
N LEU A 170 -3.08 1.82 20.64
CA LEU A 170 -4.26 2.11 21.47
C LEU A 170 -5.00 0.81 21.80
N HIS A 171 -4.98 0.42 23.08
CA HIS A 171 -5.61 -0.81 23.56
C HIS A 171 -7.14 -0.70 23.70
N ASP A 172 -7.67 0.52 23.76
CA ASP A 172 -9.09 0.87 23.96
C ASP A 172 -9.72 1.56 22.72
N LYS A 173 -9.08 1.45 21.55
CA LYS A 173 -9.56 2.11 20.32
C LYS A 173 -10.91 1.60 19.81
N TYR A 174 -11.31 0.39 20.18
CA TYR A 174 -12.49 -0.28 19.63
C TYR A 174 -13.79 0.40 20.05
N ASP A 175 -13.93 0.77 21.33
CA ASP A 175 -15.10 1.49 21.83
C ASP A 175 -15.30 2.81 21.05
N GLU A 176 -14.19 3.50 20.78
CA GLU A 176 -14.20 4.75 20.03
C GLU A 176 -14.50 4.54 18.54
N ILE A 177 -13.98 3.47 17.94
CA ILE A 177 -14.31 3.06 16.57
C ILE A 177 -15.81 2.76 16.45
N VAL A 178 -16.38 2.00 17.38
CA VAL A 178 -17.82 1.70 17.41
C VAL A 178 -18.64 3.00 17.52
N ARG A 179 -18.26 3.90 18.43
CA ARG A 179 -18.90 5.22 18.58
C ARG A 179 -18.88 6.03 17.28
N LEU A 180 -17.73 6.07 16.59
CA LEU A 180 -17.59 6.81 15.34
C LEU A 180 -18.31 6.16 14.16
N LEU A 181 -18.36 4.82 14.10
CA LEU A 181 -19.16 4.10 13.10
C LEU A 181 -20.65 4.34 13.29
N ASP A 182 -21.12 4.41 14.54
CA ASP A 182 -22.49 4.83 14.86
C ASP A 182 -22.74 6.28 14.44
N GLU A 183 -21.81 7.20 14.72
CA GLU A 183 -21.88 8.59 14.28
C GLU A 183 -21.96 8.69 12.75
N LEU A 184 -21.08 7.97 12.03
CA LEU A 184 -21.07 7.91 10.57
C LEU A 184 -22.41 7.43 10.02
N ARG A 185 -22.99 6.39 10.64
CA ARG A 185 -24.25 5.79 10.23
C ARG A 185 -25.42 6.76 10.36
N GLU A 186 -25.53 7.45 11.49
CA GLU A 186 -26.60 8.43 11.71
C GLU A 186 -26.42 9.68 10.85
N TYR A 187 -25.18 10.16 10.70
CA TYR A 187 -24.88 11.30 9.86
C TYR A 187 -25.10 11.02 8.36
N THR A 188 -24.82 9.79 7.91
CA THR A 188 -25.12 9.35 6.54
C THR A 188 -26.62 9.43 6.24
N LYS A 189 -27.48 8.94 7.16
CA LYS A 189 -28.93 9.01 6.98
C LYS A 189 -29.42 10.46 6.91
N PHE A 190 -28.92 11.30 7.83
CA PHE A 190 -29.23 12.72 7.85
C PHE A 190 -28.86 13.40 6.53
N HIS A 191 -27.64 13.16 6.04
CA HIS A 191 -27.17 13.70 4.77
C HIS A 191 -28.05 13.28 3.58
N PHE A 192 -28.41 11.99 3.49
CA PHE A 192 -29.29 11.50 2.42
C PHE A 192 -30.68 12.13 2.46
N GLU A 193 -31.25 12.33 3.65
CA GLU A 193 -32.53 13.01 3.78
C GLU A 193 -32.48 14.46 3.27
N ASP A 194 -31.43 15.21 3.64
CA ASP A 194 -31.23 16.59 3.20
C ASP A 194 -30.94 16.69 1.69
N GLU A 195 -30.11 15.80 1.14
CA GLU A 195 -29.81 15.74 -0.29
C GLU A 195 -31.06 15.37 -1.11
N GLU A 196 -31.81 14.35 -0.69
CA GLU A 196 -33.04 13.94 -1.37
C GLU A 196 -34.11 15.04 -1.34
N ALA A 197 -34.23 15.75 -0.21
CA ALA A 197 -35.13 16.90 -0.09
C ALA A 197 -34.70 18.04 -1.03
N TYR A 198 -33.39 18.30 -1.15
CA TYR A 198 -32.86 19.27 -2.10
C TYR A 198 -33.16 18.86 -3.55
N MET A 199 -32.84 17.62 -3.92
CA MET A 199 -33.10 17.06 -5.25
C MET A 199 -34.59 17.08 -5.61
N GLN A 200 -35.47 16.82 -4.65
CA GLN A 200 -36.92 16.93 -4.82
C GLN A 200 -37.35 18.38 -5.09
N LYS A 201 -36.78 19.35 -4.37
CA LYS A 201 -37.07 20.78 -4.54
C LYS A 201 -36.71 21.28 -5.94
N ILE A 202 -35.61 20.79 -6.51
CA ILE A 202 -35.16 21.15 -7.87
C ILE A 202 -35.76 20.24 -8.96
N ASN A 203 -36.65 19.29 -8.60
CA ASN A 203 -37.23 18.29 -9.51
C ASN A 203 -36.17 17.51 -10.31
N SER A 204 -35.08 17.11 -9.65
CA SER A 204 -33.98 16.40 -10.31
C SER A 204 -34.46 15.07 -10.91
N PRO A 205 -34.17 14.79 -12.20
CA PRO A 205 -34.55 13.53 -12.85
C PRO A 205 -33.79 12.32 -12.28
N MET A 206 -32.71 12.54 -11.53
CA MET A 206 -31.89 11.47 -10.93
C MET A 206 -32.35 11.05 -9.54
N LEU A 207 -33.35 11.72 -8.95
CA LEU A 207 -33.80 11.48 -7.56
C LEU A 207 -34.10 10.00 -7.28
N GLU A 208 -34.85 9.32 -8.16
CA GLU A 208 -35.22 7.91 -7.96
C GLU A 208 -34.02 6.95 -8.09
N ALA A 209 -32.97 7.34 -8.83
CA ALA A 209 -31.73 6.58 -8.87
C ALA A 209 -30.91 6.80 -7.59
N GLN A 210 -30.82 8.05 -7.12
CA GLN A 210 -30.16 8.45 -5.87
C GLN A 210 -30.75 7.69 -4.66
N LYS A 211 -32.08 7.75 -4.49
CA LYS A 211 -32.81 7.06 -3.42
C LYS A 211 -32.55 5.56 -3.35
N ARG A 212 -32.44 4.90 -4.51
CA ARG A 212 -32.13 3.46 -4.56
C ARG A 212 -30.70 3.16 -4.12
N ALA A 213 -29.75 4.03 -4.51
CA ALA A 213 -28.36 3.90 -4.07
C ALA A 213 -28.24 4.13 -2.56
N HIS A 214 -28.90 5.17 -2.03
CA HIS A 214 -28.96 5.47 -0.60
C HIS A 214 -29.56 4.32 0.20
N GLN A 215 -30.73 3.82 -0.22
CA GLN A 215 -31.38 2.72 0.50
C GLN A 215 -30.50 1.47 0.53
N ALA A 216 -29.85 1.11 -0.58
CA ALA A 216 -28.95 -0.03 -0.62
C ALA A 216 -27.74 0.15 0.33
N PHE A 217 -27.23 1.37 0.46
CA PHE A 217 -26.14 1.68 1.38
C PHE A 217 -26.60 1.63 2.84
N VAL A 218 -27.76 2.20 3.15
CA VAL A 218 -28.36 2.14 4.51
C VAL A 218 -28.65 0.70 4.92
N ASP A 219 -29.22 -0.12 4.04
CA ASP A 219 -29.49 -1.54 4.32
C ASP A 219 -28.19 -2.30 4.63
N LYS A 220 -27.12 -1.99 3.88
CA LYS A 220 -25.80 -2.56 4.13
C LYS A 220 -25.22 -2.08 5.45
N LEU A 221 -25.36 -0.79 5.78
CA LEU A 221 -24.95 -0.23 7.07
C LEU A 221 -25.68 -0.89 8.25
N MET A 222 -26.97 -1.16 8.13
CA MET A 222 -27.75 -1.84 9.17
C MET A 222 -27.38 -3.34 9.32
N SER A 223 -26.78 -3.94 8.29
CA SER A 223 -26.33 -5.34 8.35
C SER A 223 -24.99 -5.51 9.05
N ILE A 224 -24.26 -4.42 9.29
CA ILE A 224 -22.99 -4.44 10.04
C ILE A 224 -23.33 -4.62 11.51
N ASP A 225 -22.82 -5.71 12.08
CA ASP A 225 -23.01 -6.05 13.47
C ASP A 225 -21.82 -5.52 14.27
N LEU A 226 -21.96 -4.29 14.78
CA LEU A 226 -20.92 -3.63 15.56
C LEU A 226 -20.71 -4.30 16.92
N ASP A 227 -21.74 -4.94 17.48
CA ASP A 227 -21.67 -5.64 18.77
C ASP A 227 -20.76 -6.88 18.69
N LYS A 228 -20.66 -7.50 17.50
CA LYS A 228 -19.73 -8.62 17.26
C LYS A 228 -18.28 -8.20 17.17
N LEU A 229 -17.97 -6.90 17.02
CA LEU A 229 -16.58 -6.45 16.98
C LEU A 229 -15.87 -6.84 18.28
N GLU A 230 -16.52 -6.76 19.43
CA GLU A 230 -15.93 -7.12 20.74
C GLU A 230 -15.60 -8.62 20.91
N GLU A 231 -16.20 -9.52 20.10
CA GLU A 231 -16.06 -10.98 20.25
C GLU A 231 -15.00 -11.63 19.33
N ILE A 232 -14.44 -10.88 18.36
CA ILE A 232 -13.55 -11.42 17.31
C ILE A 232 -12.06 -11.16 17.66
N ASP A 233 -11.45 -12.01 18.47
CA ASP A 233 -10.09 -11.76 18.99
C ASP A 233 -8.97 -11.85 17.92
N ASP A 234 -9.08 -12.76 16.94
CA ASP A 234 -7.98 -13.00 15.97
C ASP A 234 -8.12 -12.25 14.63
N ASN A 235 -9.32 -11.75 14.26
CA ASN A 235 -9.61 -11.17 12.93
C ASN A 235 -10.24 -9.76 12.95
N GLN A 236 -10.35 -9.11 14.11
CA GLN A 236 -10.95 -7.78 14.27
C GLN A 236 -10.33 -6.73 13.34
N GLN A 237 -9.00 -6.69 13.26
CA GLN A 237 -8.27 -5.69 12.49
C GLN A 237 -8.55 -5.84 10.99
N GLU A 238 -8.52 -7.06 10.46
CA GLU A 238 -8.83 -7.35 9.05
C GLU A 238 -10.28 -6.97 8.72
N TYR A 239 -11.24 -7.29 9.59
CA TYR A 239 -12.63 -6.90 9.39
C TYR A 239 -12.83 -5.38 9.39
N LEU A 240 -12.17 -4.65 10.29
CA LEU A 240 -12.22 -3.19 10.32
C LEU A 240 -11.62 -2.56 9.07
N HIS A 241 -10.53 -3.14 8.54
CA HIS A 241 -9.93 -2.72 7.28
C HIS A 241 -10.90 -2.93 6.10
N GLU A 242 -11.49 -4.12 5.98
CA GLU A 242 -12.49 -4.38 4.94
C GLU A 242 -13.71 -3.44 5.05
N LEU A 243 -14.13 -3.16 6.28
CA LEU A 243 -15.27 -2.30 6.54
C LEU A 243 -14.98 -0.85 6.13
N ILE A 244 -13.84 -0.29 6.52
CA ILE A 244 -13.50 1.10 6.18
C ILE A 244 -13.26 1.27 4.68
N GLU A 245 -12.66 0.27 4.01
CA GLU A 245 -12.51 0.25 2.55
C GLU A 245 -13.87 0.25 1.84
N PHE A 246 -14.82 -0.54 2.34
CA PHE A 246 -16.17 -0.59 1.78
C PHE A 246 -16.91 0.74 1.96
N LEU A 247 -16.97 1.27 3.19
CA LEU A 247 -17.69 2.52 3.51
C LEU A 247 -17.07 3.70 2.75
N GLY A 248 -15.76 3.75 2.75
CA GLY A 248 -14.95 4.73 2.04
C GLY A 248 -15.14 4.72 0.54
N GLY A 249 -14.94 3.54 -0.04
CA GLY A 249 -15.06 3.33 -1.46
C GLY A 249 -16.46 3.68 -1.97
N TRP A 250 -17.51 3.31 -1.22
CA TRP A 250 -18.88 3.67 -1.58
C TRP A 250 -19.08 5.19 -1.55
N LEU A 251 -18.73 5.85 -0.45
CA LEU A 251 -18.92 7.30 -0.27
C LEU A 251 -18.21 8.10 -1.37
N ILE A 252 -16.91 7.84 -1.58
CA ILE A 252 -16.09 8.49 -2.61
C ILE A 252 -16.72 8.30 -3.99
N ASN A 253 -17.09 7.06 -4.33
CA ASN A 253 -17.62 6.74 -5.64
C ASN A 253 -19.01 7.33 -5.86
N HIS A 254 -19.85 7.39 -4.82
CA HIS A 254 -21.18 7.99 -4.87
C HIS A 254 -21.08 9.49 -5.17
N ILE A 255 -20.30 10.22 -4.38
CA ILE A 255 -20.10 11.67 -4.55
C ILE A 255 -19.61 11.99 -5.97
N LEU A 256 -18.56 11.29 -6.42
CA LEU A 256 -17.94 11.55 -7.73
C LEU A 256 -18.84 11.20 -8.92
N LYS A 257 -19.72 10.20 -8.79
CA LYS A 257 -20.56 9.74 -9.91
C LYS A 257 -21.98 10.25 -9.88
N MET A 258 -22.49 10.66 -8.72
CA MET A 258 -23.89 11.02 -8.50
C MET A 258 -23.98 12.46 -8.01
N ASP A 259 -23.44 12.78 -6.85
CA ASP A 259 -23.71 14.06 -6.16
C ASP A 259 -23.15 15.25 -6.93
N THR A 260 -21.93 15.11 -7.49
CA THR A 260 -21.31 16.11 -8.36
C THR A 260 -22.01 16.30 -9.72
N GLN A 261 -23.05 15.52 -10.01
CA GLN A 261 -23.87 15.64 -11.21
C GLN A 261 -25.22 16.33 -10.93
N ILE A 262 -25.60 16.55 -9.66
CA ILE A 262 -26.93 17.07 -9.28
C ILE A 262 -27.24 18.39 -9.99
N GLU A 263 -26.30 19.35 -10.01
CA GLU A 263 -26.49 20.64 -10.70
C GLU A 263 -26.22 20.59 -12.22
N LYS A 264 -25.49 19.60 -12.72
CA LYS A 264 -25.10 19.53 -14.15
C LYS A 264 -26.26 19.17 -15.07
N THR A 265 -27.37 18.67 -14.50
CA THR A 265 -28.58 18.31 -15.24
C THR A 265 -29.46 19.49 -15.66
N GLU A 266 -29.09 20.74 -15.33
CA GLU A 266 -29.84 21.96 -15.72
C GLU A 266 -29.43 22.59 -17.08
N GLN A 267 -28.73 21.88 -17.97
CA GLN A 267 -28.41 22.39 -19.33
C GLN A 267 -29.01 21.55 -20.46
#